data_AF-A0A7Y4U0I5-F1
#
_entry.id   AF-A0A7Y4U0I5-F1
#
_cell.length_a   1.000
_cell.length_b   1.000
_cell.length_c   1.000
_cell.angle_alpha   90.00
_cell.angle_beta   90.00
_cell.angle_gamma   90.00
#
_symmetry.space_group_name_H-M   'P 1'
#
loop_
_entity.id
_entity.type
_entity.pdbx_description
1 polymer ?
#
loop_
_entity_poly.entity_id
_entity_poly.type
_entity_poly.pdbx_seq_one_letter_code
_entity_poly.pdbx_strand_id
1 'polypeptide(L)'
;MFGNDNEPVESLTLDGGRRSLLHGRPRASAVPVTVTCQGQAVVAVVDHVRAVATPRLRTKMETATPTTVRAVADALNRILELP
;
A
#
# COMPACT_ATOMS: atom_id res chain seq x y z
N MET A 1 11.26 -22.48 -13.36
CA MET A 1 12.34 -21.59 -12.88
C MET A 1 11.69 -20.34 -12.31
N PHE A 2 11.46 -20.34 -11.00
CA PHE A 2 11.16 -19.10 -10.26
C PHE A 2 12.31 -18.93 -9.28
N GLY A 3 13.22 -18.03 -9.61
CA GLY A 3 14.22 -17.55 -8.67
C GLY A 3 13.48 -16.71 -7.64
N ASN A 4 13.43 -17.21 -6.40
CA ASN A 4 13.04 -16.42 -5.24
C ASN A 4 14.28 -15.60 -4.83
N ASP A 5 14.49 -14.45 -5.45
CA ASP A 5 15.38 -13.41 -4.93
C ASP A 5 14.70 -12.76 -3.72
N ASN A 6 14.67 -13.49 -2.61
CA ASN A 6 14.40 -12.95 -1.28
C ASN A 6 15.73 -12.45 -0.72
N GLU A 7 16.27 -11.41 -1.34
CA GLU A 7 17.43 -10.68 -0.82
C GLU A 7 16.99 -9.91 0.43
N PRO A 8 17.63 -10.12 1.61
CA PRO A 8 17.31 -9.34 2.80
C PRO A 8 17.82 -7.91 2.61
N VAL A 9 16.91 -6.93 2.65
CA VAL A 9 17.28 -5.52 2.73
C VAL A 9 17.89 -5.24 4.11
N GLU A 10 19.21 -5.34 4.22
CA GLU A 10 19.96 -4.86 5.39
C GLU A 10 19.80 -3.33 5.50
N SER A 11 18.87 -2.88 6.34
CA SER A 11 18.83 -1.49 6.79
C SER A 11 19.81 -1.32 7.94
N LEU A 12 21.04 -0.93 7.62
CA LEU A 12 22.04 -0.47 8.58
C LEU A 12 21.82 1.01 8.85
N THR A 13 21.23 1.35 10.00
CA THR A 13 21.28 2.72 10.51
C THR A 13 22.51 2.87 11.40
N LEU A 14 23.49 3.65 10.95
CA LEU A 14 24.66 4.07 11.72
C LEU A 14 24.27 5.20 12.67
N ASP A 15 23.81 4.85 13.86
CA ASP A 15 23.82 5.77 15.00
C ASP A 15 24.82 5.23 16.05
N GLY A 16 25.83 6.05 16.35
CA GLY A 16 26.78 5.91 17.45
C GLY A 16 26.93 4.53 18.10
N GLY A 17 27.72 3.64 17.48
CA GLY A 17 28.50 2.61 18.19
C GLY A 17 27.75 1.49 18.93
N ARG A 18 26.44 1.33 18.76
CA ARG A 18 25.71 0.16 19.30
C ARG A 18 24.81 -0.45 18.24
N ARG A 19 25.26 -1.59 17.69
CA ARG A 19 24.49 -2.46 16.81
C ARG A 19 23.29 -3.01 17.57
N SER A 20 22.16 -2.32 17.52
CA SER A 20 20.90 -2.81 18.08
C SER A 20 20.04 -3.34 16.95
N LEU A 21 20.01 -4.67 16.79
CA LEU A 21 19.08 -5.37 15.90
C LEU A 21 17.66 -5.25 16.46
N LEU A 22 17.01 -4.12 16.22
CA LEU A 22 15.58 -4.01 16.41
C LEU A 22 14.92 -4.95 15.40
N HIS A 23 14.51 -6.13 15.86
CA HIS A 23 13.59 -7.01 15.16
C HIS A 23 12.20 -6.34 15.16
N GLY A 24 12.08 -5.20 14.48
CA GLY A 24 10.79 -4.65 14.13
C GLY A 24 10.14 -5.65 13.19
N ARG A 25 8.99 -6.21 13.60
CA ARG A 25 8.17 -7.02 12.69
C ARG A 25 8.01 -6.24 11.38
N PRO A 26 8.24 -6.83 10.19
CA PRO A 26 7.87 -6.17 8.95
C PRO A 26 6.38 -5.87 9.05
N ARG A 27 6.04 -4.59 9.17
CA ARG A 27 4.64 -4.17 9.04
C ARG A 27 4.24 -4.63 7.64
N ALA A 28 3.22 -5.47 7.58
CA ALA A 28 2.75 -6.10 6.36
C ALA A 28 2.81 -5.11 5.20
N SER A 29 3.56 -5.47 4.15
CA SER A 29 3.75 -4.64 2.97
C SER A 29 2.40 -4.13 2.50
N ALA A 30 2.20 -2.82 2.50
CA ALA A 30 1.06 -2.19 1.84
C ALA A 30 0.96 -2.80 0.44
N VAL A 31 -0.24 -3.18 -0.01
CA VAL A 31 -0.44 -3.69 -1.36
C VAL A 31 -0.58 -2.48 -2.28
N PRO A 32 0.45 -2.11 -3.07
CA PRO A 32 0.35 -0.92 -3.91
C PRO A 32 -0.57 -1.21 -5.09
N VAL A 33 -1.54 -0.33 -5.34
CA VAL A 33 -2.38 -0.39 -6.54
C VAL A 33 -2.09 0.84 -7.39
N THR A 34 -1.49 0.66 -8.55
CA THR A 34 -1.27 1.75 -9.51
C THR A 34 -2.60 2.11 -10.16
N VAL A 35 -2.98 3.38 -10.08
CA VAL A 35 -4.22 3.94 -10.65
C VAL A 35 -3.90 5.23 -11.40
N THR A 36 -4.75 5.59 -12.36
CA THR A 36 -4.66 6.91 -12.99
C THR A 36 -5.62 7.85 -12.29
N CYS A 37 -5.14 9.01 -11.84
CA CYS A 37 -5.95 10.08 -11.29
C CYS A 37 -5.57 11.40 -11.97
N GLN A 38 -6.55 12.08 -12.55
CA GLN A 38 -6.40 13.34 -13.29
C GLN A 38 -5.36 13.26 -14.40
N GLY A 39 -5.30 12.11 -15.08
CA GLY A 39 -4.31 11.84 -16.14
C GLY A 39 -2.89 11.56 -15.63
N GLN A 40 -2.68 11.46 -14.31
CA GLN A 40 -1.40 11.12 -13.69
C GLN A 40 -1.44 9.70 -13.13
N ALA A 41 -0.38 8.93 -13.33
CA ALA A 41 -0.22 7.63 -12.67
C ALA A 41 0.16 7.86 -11.19
N VAL A 42 -0.63 7.32 -10.27
CA VAL A 42 -0.45 7.43 -8.82
C VAL A 42 -0.60 6.06 -8.15
N VAL A 43 0.00 5.89 -6.97
CA VAL A 43 -0.13 4.67 -6.16
C VAL A 43 -1.19 4.88 -5.08
N ALA A 44 -2.25 4.09 -5.13
CA ALA A 44 -3.27 4.07 -4.09
C ALA A 44 -2.82 3.15 -2.93
N VAL A 45 -2.85 3.69 -1.72
CA VAL A 45 -2.58 2.95 -0.47
C VAL A 45 -3.91 2.41 0.06
N VAL A 46 -4.18 1.14 -0.23
CA VAL A 46 -5.49 0.51 0.00
C VAL A 46 -5.61 -0.19 1.36
N ASP A 47 -4.53 -0.28 2.14
CA ASP A 47 -4.53 -0.81 3.51
C ASP A 47 -5.02 0.20 4.56
N HIS A 48 -5.29 1.46 4.18
CA HIS A 48 -5.75 2.54 5.06
C HIS A 48 -7.23 2.92 4.83
N VAL A 49 -8.12 1.92 4.76
CA VAL A 49 -9.57 2.16 4.65
C VAL A 49 -10.12 2.69 5.98
N ARG A 50 -10.83 3.83 5.94
CA ARG A 50 -11.46 4.45 7.11
C ARG A 50 -12.86 4.96 6.79
N ALA A 51 -13.74 4.93 7.78
CA ALA A 51 -15.00 5.63 7.71
C ALA A 51 -14.76 7.15 7.76
N VAL A 52 -15.40 7.91 6.85
CA VAL A 52 -15.29 9.37 6.77
C VAL A 52 -16.68 9.98 6.76
N ALA A 53 -16.94 10.92 7.67
CA ALA A 53 -18.21 11.65 7.70
C ALA A 53 -18.31 12.61 6.50
N THR A 54 -19.50 12.74 5.91
CA THR A 54 -19.78 13.59 4.73
C THR A 54 -19.21 15.01 4.83
N PRO A 55 -19.30 15.73 5.98
CA PRO A 55 -18.74 17.09 6.08
C PRO A 55 -17.22 17.18 5.91
N ARG A 56 -16.49 16.06 6.03
CA ARG A 56 -15.03 16.01 5.82
C ARG A 56 -14.66 15.86 4.33
N LEU A 57 -15.62 15.52 3.47
CA LEU A 57 -15.44 15.48 2.02
C LEU A 57 -15.53 16.90 1.48
N ARG A 58 -14.43 17.45 0.98
CA ARG A 58 -14.39 18.85 0.52
C ARG A 58 -14.96 19.00 -0.89
N THR A 59 -14.32 18.33 -1.84
CA THR A 59 -14.66 18.45 -3.26
C THR A 59 -14.46 17.09 -3.93
N LYS A 60 -15.27 16.82 -4.96
CA LYS A 60 -15.07 15.65 -5.82
C LYS A 60 -13.86 15.90 -6.73
N MET A 61 -12.89 14.99 -6.73
CA MET A 61 -11.73 15.06 -7.61
C MET A 61 -12.00 14.44 -8.97
N GLU A 62 -12.40 13.16 -8.99
CA GLU A 62 -12.63 12.39 -10.21
C GLU A 62 -13.50 11.18 -9.89
N THR A 63 -14.19 10.64 -10.90
CA THR A 63 -14.86 9.33 -10.79
C THR A 63 -13.89 8.24 -11.26
N ALA A 64 -13.58 7.28 -10.40
CA ALA A 64 -12.74 6.14 -10.79
C ALA A 64 -13.36 5.33 -11.94
N THR A 65 -12.50 4.83 -12.83
CA THR A 65 -12.94 3.94 -13.91
C THR A 65 -13.33 2.55 -13.38
N PRO A 66 -14.18 1.78 -14.10
CA PRO A 66 -14.55 0.43 -13.68
C PRO A 66 -13.35 -0.51 -13.51
N THR A 67 -12.29 -0.32 -14.32
CA THR A 67 -11.04 -1.09 -14.21
C THR A 67 -10.29 -0.76 -12.92
N THR A 68 -10.24 0.51 -12.55
CA THR A 68 -9.63 0.97 -11.29
C THR A 68 -10.38 0.41 -10.09
N VAL A 69 -11.71 0.43 -10.11
CA VAL A 69 -12.55 -0.11 -9.03
C VAL A 69 -12.30 -1.61 -8.85
N ARG A 70 -12.19 -2.38 -9.94
CA ARG A 70 -11.86 -3.82 -9.88
C ARG A 70 -10.47 -4.06 -9.27
N ALA A 71 -9.45 -3.32 -9.69
CA ALA A 71 -8.10 -3.46 -9.15
C ALA A 71 -8.03 -3.18 -7.63
N VAL A 72 -8.77 -2.17 -7.16
CA VAL A 72 -8.90 -1.87 -5.72
C VAL A 72 -9.66 -2.98 -4.99
N ALA A 73 -10.75 -3.51 -5.57
CA ALA A 73 -11.51 -4.61 -4.97
C ALA A 73 -10.67 -5.89 -4.84
N ASP A 74 -9.91 -6.26 -5.88
CA ASP A 74 -9.02 -7.42 -5.85
C ASP A 74 -7.92 -7.26 -4.79
N ALA A 75 -7.38 -6.05 -4.64
CA ALA A 75 -6.39 -5.76 -3.61
C ALA A 75 -7.00 -5.84 -2.20
N LEU A 76 -8.23 -5.34 -2.01
CA LEU A 76 -8.94 -5.45 -0.73
C LEU A 76 -9.25 -6.90 -0.39
N ASN A 77 -9.68 -7.73 -1.35
CA ASN A 77 -9.93 -9.15 -1.12
C ASN A 77 -8.65 -9.88 -0.68
N ARG A 78 -7.49 -9.53 -1.25
CA ARG A 78 -6.19 -10.08 -0.83
C ARG A 78 -5.79 -9.63 0.58
N ILE A 79 -6.00 -8.36 0.91
CA ILE A 79 -5.66 -7.80 2.24
C ILE A 79 -6.55 -8.41 3.32
N LEU A 80 -7.83 -8.59 3.02
CA LEU A 80 -8.84 -9.07 3.96
C LEU A 80 -8.99 -10.60 3.95
N GLU A 81 -8.21 -11.30 3.12
CA GLU A 81 -8.27 -12.76 2.93
C GLU A 81 -9.69 -13.26 2.64
N LEU A 82 -10.44 -12.50 1.83
CA LEU A 82 -11.81 -12.80 1.45
C LEU A 82 -11.85 -13.74 0.23
N PRO A 83 -12.84 -14.66 0.18
CA PRO A 83 -13.02 -15.60 -0.94
C PRO A 83 -13.45 -14.92 -2.25
#